data_AF-A0AAD5VIZ9-F1
#
_entry.id   AF-A0AAD5VIZ9-F1
#
_cell.length_a   1.000
_cell.length_b   1.000
_cell.length_c   1.000
_cell.angle_alpha   90.00
_cell.angle_beta   90.00
_cell.angle_gamma   90.00
#
_symmetry.space_group_name_H-M   'P 1'
#
loop_
_entity.id
_entity.type
_entity.pdbx_description
1 polymer ?
#
loop_
_entity_poly.entity_id
_entity_poly.type
_entity_poly.pdbx_seq_one_letter_code
_entity_poly.pdbx_strand_id
1 'polypeptide(L)'
;MHNPVKRLDQLTEFLMHVERDGVTNPLAKLDFLYSCILADIPDEIIPTTWRILAHVIFAREIDRYDSEFLYGSAQGLCNLIGVDQSMFYSALRNLYSVVAVPSRRNALTTPLRFYHASFPDFLVDAKRSGKFVIRRDEALVDIINSLFHWHEIDATHFHSQDEPMSFRMHLNHTALPGLKWISDLSGADALGLANSISEFVTEGCRKGCKVLGPNPDLLPCMSQLGMRYFSISIYSWSVFLNDCYEKDLLGKLCRTKPSNEFDVLLLDHLKAMATEHESVRPASFPLTWHATNGSKFREFVLMGHDNKPVVLWYTEHDA
;
A
#
# COMPACT_ATOMS: atom_id res chain seq x y z
N MET A 1 -34.11 0.56 -2.72
CA MET A 1 -35.11 -0.54 -2.77
C MET A 1 -34.90 -1.24 -4.11
N HIS A 2 -34.39 -2.48 -4.11
CA HIS A 2 -34.02 -3.23 -5.32
C HIS A 2 -35.26 -3.66 -6.12
N ASN A 3 -35.35 -3.32 -7.42
CA ASN A 3 -36.40 -3.82 -8.31
C ASN A 3 -35.79 -4.80 -9.35
N PRO A 4 -35.71 -6.10 -9.03
CA PRO A 4 -35.08 -7.09 -9.89
C PRO A 4 -35.80 -7.28 -11.23
N VAL A 5 -37.11 -7.00 -11.30
CA VAL A 5 -37.90 -7.10 -12.53
C VAL A 5 -37.49 -6.02 -13.52
N LYS A 6 -37.40 -4.77 -13.06
CA LYS A 6 -36.95 -3.64 -13.90
C LYS A 6 -35.54 -3.85 -14.46
N ARG A 7 -34.64 -4.47 -13.67
CA ARG A 7 -33.28 -4.80 -14.11
C ARG A 7 -33.29 -5.87 -15.20
N LEU A 8 -34.13 -6.90 -15.06
CA LEU A 8 -34.29 -7.93 -16.08
C LEU A 8 -34.81 -7.33 -17.39
N ASP A 9 -35.84 -6.47 -17.30
CA ASP A 9 -36.43 -5.81 -18.47
C ASP A 9 -35.40 -4.98 -19.24
N GLN A 10 -34.61 -4.17 -18.53
CA GLN A 10 -33.53 -3.36 -19.11
C GLN A 10 -32.46 -4.22 -19.78
N LEU A 11 -32.10 -5.35 -19.16
CA LEU A 11 -31.12 -6.27 -19.71
C LEU A 11 -31.65 -6.99 -20.95
N THR A 12 -32.91 -7.40 -20.95
CA THR A 12 -33.57 -8.01 -22.10
C THR A 12 -33.68 -7.04 -23.28
N GLU A 13 -34.07 -5.79 -23.03
CA GLU A 13 -34.17 -4.76 -24.07
C GLU A 13 -32.81 -4.45 -24.72
N PHE A 14 -31.75 -4.36 -23.90
CA PHE A 14 -30.39 -4.18 -24.39
C PHE A 14 -29.91 -5.36 -25.25
N LEU A 15 -30.13 -6.60 -24.77
CA LEU A 15 -29.74 -7.81 -25.49
C LEU A 15 -30.41 -7.89 -26.88
N MET A 16 -31.69 -7.50 -26.96
CA MET A 16 -32.43 -7.44 -28.22
C MET A 16 -31.86 -6.39 -29.19
N HIS A 17 -31.37 -5.25 -28.70
CA HIS A 17 -30.72 -4.23 -29.55
C HIS A 17 -29.37 -4.69 -30.07
N VAL A 18 -28.52 -5.27 -29.21
CA VAL A 18 -27.18 -5.74 -29.61
C VAL A 18 -27.24 -6.81 -30.69
N GLU A 19 -28.26 -7.68 -30.67
CA GLU A 19 -28.46 -8.70 -31.70
C GLU A 19 -28.88 -8.11 -33.05
N ARG A 20 -29.60 -6.98 -33.05
CA ARG A 20 -30.02 -6.29 -34.28
C ARG A 20 -28.90 -5.46 -34.89
N ASP A 21 -28.06 -4.85 -34.06
CA ASP A 21 -27.04 -3.90 -34.50
C ASP A 21 -25.68 -4.53 -34.85
N GLY A 22 -25.53 -5.85 -34.70
CA GLY A 22 -24.33 -6.57 -35.12
C GLY A 22 -23.05 -6.07 -34.44
N VAL A 23 -23.14 -5.72 -33.15
CA VAL A 23 -22.05 -5.07 -32.38
C VAL A 23 -20.74 -5.86 -32.48
N THR A 24 -19.68 -5.17 -32.88
CA THR A 24 -18.32 -5.72 -33.11
C THR A 24 -17.55 -6.05 -31.84
N ASN A 25 -17.95 -5.53 -30.67
CA ASN A 25 -17.32 -5.84 -29.39
C ASN A 25 -17.97 -7.08 -28.74
N PRO A 26 -17.25 -8.23 -28.66
CA PRO A 26 -17.79 -9.46 -28.09
C PRO A 26 -18.14 -9.36 -26.59
N LEU A 27 -17.63 -8.34 -25.89
CA LEU A 27 -17.86 -8.13 -24.45
C LEU A 27 -18.97 -7.12 -24.15
N ALA A 28 -19.58 -6.47 -25.15
CA ALA A 28 -20.56 -5.40 -24.92
C ALA A 28 -21.76 -5.83 -24.04
N LYS A 29 -22.25 -7.06 -24.23
CA LYS A 29 -23.32 -7.66 -23.40
C LYS A 29 -22.90 -7.82 -21.95
N LEU A 30 -21.64 -8.19 -21.73
CA LEU A 30 -21.09 -8.42 -20.40
C LEU A 30 -20.78 -7.10 -19.68
N ASP A 31 -20.23 -6.13 -20.41
CA ASP A 31 -19.93 -4.78 -19.91
C ASP A 31 -21.20 -4.05 -19.47
N PHE A 32 -22.30 -4.21 -20.23
CA PHE A 32 -23.61 -3.68 -19.85
C PHE A 32 -24.15 -4.34 -18.58
N LEU A 33 -24.05 -5.67 -18.46
CA LEU A 33 -24.45 -6.39 -17.25
C LEU A 33 -23.65 -5.92 -16.03
N TYR A 34 -22.34 -5.81 -16.14
CA TYR A 34 -21.47 -5.30 -15.07
C TYR A 34 -21.82 -3.87 -14.67
N SER A 35 -22.08 -3.01 -15.66
CA SER A 35 -22.53 -1.63 -15.42
C SER A 35 -23.84 -1.59 -14.63
N CYS A 36 -24.82 -2.44 -14.98
CA CYS A 36 -26.08 -2.54 -14.24
C CYS A 36 -25.89 -3.05 -12.81
N ILE A 37 -24.99 -4.01 -12.61
CA ILE A 37 -24.67 -4.53 -11.28
C ILE A 37 -24.09 -3.43 -10.39
N LEU A 38 -23.13 -2.67 -10.92
CA LEU A 38 -22.42 -1.61 -10.19
C LEU A 38 -23.29 -0.38 -9.95
N ALA A 39 -24.18 -0.04 -10.89
CA ALA A 39 -25.08 1.10 -10.77
C ALA A 39 -26.07 0.99 -9.61
N ASP A 40 -26.34 -0.22 -9.12
CA ASP A 40 -27.25 -0.44 -7.99
C ASP A 40 -26.56 -0.37 -6.62
N ILE A 41 -25.24 -0.14 -6.57
CA ILE A 41 -24.51 0.13 -5.33
C ILE A 41 -24.85 1.56 -4.88
N PRO A 42 -25.32 1.76 -3.63
CA PRO A 42 -25.58 3.11 -3.12
C PRO A 42 -24.31 3.95 -3.11
N ASP A 43 -24.42 5.24 -3.44
CA ASP A 43 -23.28 6.15 -3.56
C ASP A 43 -22.45 6.22 -2.27
N GLU A 44 -23.09 6.15 -1.08
CA GLU A 44 -22.39 6.12 0.20
C GLU A 44 -21.55 4.86 0.45
N ILE A 45 -21.85 3.76 -0.25
CA ILE A 45 -21.17 2.47 -0.12
C ILE A 45 -20.03 2.31 -1.15
N ILE A 46 -20.14 2.98 -2.30
CA ILE A 46 -19.17 2.92 -3.41
C ILE A 46 -17.72 3.07 -2.94
N PRO A 47 -17.33 4.06 -2.11
CA PRO A 47 -15.94 4.23 -1.70
C PRO A 47 -15.35 2.98 -1.01
N THR A 48 -16.14 2.33 -0.14
CA THR A 48 -15.70 1.11 0.55
C THR A 48 -15.61 -0.06 -0.41
N THR A 49 -16.61 -0.21 -1.30
CA THR A 49 -16.59 -1.25 -2.33
C THR A 49 -15.37 -1.11 -3.24
N TRP A 50 -15.09 0.10 -3.72
CA TRP A 50 -13.95 0.37 -4.60
C TRP A 50 -12.63 0.09 -3.89
N ARG A 51 -12.49 0.52 -2.64
CA ARG A 51 -11.30 0.25 -1.84
C ARG A 51 -11.01 -1.24 -1.70
N ILE A 52 -12.03 -2.05 -1.39
CA ILE A 52 -11.91 -3.51 -1.33
C ILE A 52 -11.49 -4.08 -2.68
N LEU A 53 -12.20 -3.74 -3.76
CA LEU A 53 -11.93 -4.28 -5.10
C LEU A 53 -10.54 -3.87 -5.61
N ALA A 54 -10.14 -2.63 -5.38
CA ALA A 54 -8.83 -2.09 -5.75
C ALA A 54 -7.70 -2.88 -5.10
N HIS A 55 -7.83 -3.21 -3.81
CA HIS A 55 -6.84 -4.04 -3.12
C HIS A 55 -6.78 -5.45 -3.71
N VAL A 56 -7.92 -6.09 -4.00
CA VAL A 56 -7.92 -7.42 -4.61
C VAL A 56 -7.27 -7.43 -6.01
N ILE A 57 -7.44 -6.34 -6.77
CA ILE A 57 -6.87 -6.22 -8.13
C ILE A 57 -5.38 -5.89 -8.10
N PHE A 58 -4.97 -4.88 -7.33
CA PHE A 58 -3.65 -4.26 -7.45
C PHE A 58 -2.65 -4.64 -6.34
N ALA A 59 -3.09 -5.23 -5.23
CA ALA A 59 -2.16 -5.51 -4.12
C ALA A 59 -1.04 -6.47 -4.49
N ARG A 60 -1.28 -7.41 -5.42
CA ARG A 60 -0.25 -8.34 -5.90
C ARG A 60 0.91 -7.65 -6.61
N GLU A 61 0.71 -6.42 -7.11
CA GLU A 61 1.80 -5.65 -7.69
C GLU A 61 2.85 -5.26 -6.64
N ILE A 62 2.43 -5.07 -5.39
CA ILE A 62 3.30 -4.67 -4.28
C ILE A 62 3.56 -5.80 -3.26
N ASP A 63 2.87 -6.94 -3.38
CA ASP A 63 3.20 -8.16 -2.63
C ASP A 63 4.36 -8.92 -3.30
N ARG A 64 5.34 -9.37 -2.50
CA ARG A 64 6.49 -10.16 -2.97
C ARG A 64 6.29 -11.66 -2.77
N TYR A 65 5.45 -12.05 -1.82
CA TYR A 65 5.44 -13.42 -1.28
C TYR A 65 4.20 -14.22 -1.61
N ASP A 66 3.26 -13.68 -2.40
CA ASP A 66 1.91 -14.23 -2.49
C ASP A 66 1.39 -14.53 -1.08
N SER A 67 1.41 -13.53 -0.19
CA SER A 67 1.13 -13.69 1.24
C SER A 67 -0.24 -14.36 1.44
N GLU A 68 -0.22 -15.68 1.60
CA GLU A 68 -1.42 -16.52 1.62
C GLU A 68 -2.32 -16.16 2.80
N PHE A 69 -1.79 -15.53 3.86
CA PHE A 69 -2.59 -15.16 5.02
C PHE A 69 -3.31 -13.81 4.89
N LEU A 70 -2.72 -12.79 4.29
CA LEU A 70 -3.38 -11.48 4.14
C LEU A 70 -4.35 -11.47 2.97
N TYR A 71 -3.89 -11.92 1.81
CA TYR A 71 -4.71 -11.94 0.59
C TYR A 71 -5.39 -13.29 0.36
N GLY A 72 -5.07 -14.32 1.14
CA GLY A 72 -5.87 -15.54 1.22
C GLY A 72 -6.98 -15.49 2.27
N SER A 73 -7.17 -14.35 2.97
CA SER A 73 -8.29 -14.14 3.89
C SER A 73 -9.02 -12.82 3.61
N ALA A 74 -10.35 -12.88 3.48
CA ALA A 74 -11.14 -11.65 3.39
C ALA A 74 -11.05 -10.81 4.68
N GLN A 75 -10.95 -11.48 5.83
CA GLN A 75 -10.79 -10.81 7.12
C GLN A 75 -9.43 -10.10 7.26
N GLY A 76 -8.35 -10.71 6.77
CA GLY A 76 -7.02 -10.10 6.79
C GLY A 76 -6.95 -8.85 5.91
N LEU A 77 -7.48 -8.95 4.68
CA LEU A 77 -7.66 -7.79 3.82
C LEU A 77 -8.46 -6.67 4.52
N CYS A 78 -9.61 -6.99 5.11
CA CYS A 78 -10.46 -6.00 5.76
C CYS A 78 -9.76 -5.30 6.92
N ASN A 79 -9.03 -6.05 7.75
CA ASN A 79 -8.23 -5.46 8.81
C ASN A 79 -7.12 -4.57 8.26
N LEU A 80 -6.42 -4.98 7.19
CA LEU A 80 -5.41 -4.16 6.54
C LEU A 80 -5.96 -2.79 6.10
N ILE A 81 -7.18 -2.75 5.55
CA ILE A 81 -7.79 -1.50 5.05
C ILE A 81 -8.71 -0.80 6.06
N GLY A 82 -8.80 -1.31 7.30
CA GLY A 82 -9.63 -0.73 8.35
C GLY A 82 -11.15 -0.85 8.14
N VAL A 83 -11.60 -1.91 7.47
CA VAL A 83 -13.01 -2.22 7.22
C VAL A 83 -13.51 -3.27 8.22
N ASP A 84 -14.64 -3.02 8.88
CA ASP A 84 -15.27 -4.01 9.76
C ASP A 84 -16.13 -5.03 8.99
N GLN A 85 -16.54 -6.09 9.69
CA GLN A 85 -17.35 -7.17 9.11
C GLN A 85 -18.66 -6.67 8.47
N SER A 86 -19.36 -5.74 9.12
CA SER A 86 -20.66 -5.23 8.63
C SER A 86 -20.46 -4.42 7.36
N MET A 87 -19.47 -3.52 7.37
CA MET A 87 -19.10 -2.72 6.21
C MET A 87 -18.70 -3.61 5.02
N PHE A 88 -17.89 -4.65 5.25
CA PHE A 88 -17.48 -5.60 4.20
C PHE A 88 -18.67 -6.27 3.51
N TYR A 89 -19.56 -6.90 4.28
CA TYR A 89 -20.72 -7.59 3.69
C TYR A 89 -21.73 -6.63 3.06
N SER A 90 -21.86 -5.43 3.61
CA SER A 90 -22.70 -4.38 3.02
C SER A 90 -22.14 -3.90 1.67
N ALA A 91 -20.83 -3.67 1.61
CA ALA A 91 -20.11 -3.21 0.42
C ALA A 91 -20.17 -4.20 -0.75
N LEU A 92 -20.22 -5.50 -0.46
CA LEU A 92 -20.20 -6.55 -1.48
C LEU A 92 -21.55 -7.17 -1.79
N ARG A 93 -22.62 -6.78 -1.09
CA ARG A 93 -23.96 -7.39 -1.20
C ARG A 93 -24.48 -7.45 -2.63
N ASN A 94 -24.23 -6.41 -3.42
CA ASN A 94 -24.70 -6.33 -4.82
C ASN A 94 -23.79 -7.07 -5.80
N LEU A 95 -22.62 -7.54 -5.35
CA LEU A 95 -21.58 -8.15 -6.19
C LEU A 95 -21.55 -9.67 -6.09
N TYR A 96 -22.44 -10.31 -5.33
CA TYR A 96 -22.45 -11.76 -5.15
C TYR A 96 -22.61 -12.58 -6.44
N SER A 97 -23.06 -11.98 -7.53
CA SER A 97 -23.14 -12.63 -8.85
C SER A 97 -21.82 -12.61 -9.63
N VAL A 98 -20.87 -11.75 -9.26
CA VAL A 98 -19.60 -11.53 -9.98
C VAL A 98 -18.36 -11.72 -9.09
N VAL A 99 -18.57 -11.75 -7.77
CA VAL A 99 -17.54 -11.94 -6.75
C VAL A 99 -17.97 -13.07 -5.81
N ALA A 100 -17.08 -14.06 -5.63
CA ALA A 100 -17.17 -15.08 -4.61
C ALA A 100 -16.81 -14.49 -3.25
N VAL A 101 -17.84 -14.14 -2.47
CA VAL A 101 -17.68 -13.58 -1.13
C VAL A 101 -17.72 -14.69 -0.09
N PRO A 102 -16.68 -14.84 0.76
CA PRO A 102 -16.65 -15.89 1.76
C PRO A 102 -17.72 -15.67 2.83
N SER A 103 -18.27 -16.77 3.36
CA SER A 103 -19.15 -16.72 4.52
C SER A 103 -18.38 -16.24 5.76
N ARG A 104 -19.09 -15.73 6.77
CA ARG A 104 -18.47 -15.19 8.01
C ARG A 104 -17.51 -16.19 8.65
N ARG A 105 -17.90 -17.46 8.69
CA ARG A 105 -17.11 -18.56 9.28
C ARG A 105 -15.83 -18.88 8.51
N ASN A 106 -15.79 -18.56 7.22
CA ASN A 106 -14.66 -18.88 6.35
C ASN A 106 -13.82 -17.65 6.00
N ALA A 107 -14.20 -16.45 6.48
CA ALA A 107 -13.54 -15.20 6.10
C ALA A 107 -12.06 -15.12 6.51
N LEU A 108 -11.67 -15.88 7.54
CA LEU A 108 -10.29 -16.00 8.01
C LEU A 108 -9.40 -16.88 7.11
N THR A 109 -9.99 -17.84 6.41
CA THR A 109 -9.23 -18.86 5.64
C THR A 109 -9.53 -18.84 4.15
N THR A 110 -10.48 -17.99 3.72
CA THR A 110 -10.93 -17.90 2.33
C THR A 110 -10.86 -16.45 1.86
N PRO A 111 -10.26 -16.20 0.69
CA PRO A 111 -10.18 -14.86 0.15
C PRO A 111 -11.41 -14.45 -0.64
N LEU A 112 -11.50 -13.15 -0.91
CA LEU A 112 -12.39 -12.63 -1.94
C LEU A 112 -11.85 -13.02 -3.33
N ARG A 113 -12.70 -13.55 -4.21
CA ARG A 113 -12.30 -13.93 -5.58
C ARG A 113 -13.32 -13.47 -6.62
N PHE A 114 -12.84 -13.08 -7.80
CA PHE A 114 -13.71 -12.85 -8.95
C PHE A 114 -14.12 -14.18 -9.58
N TYR A 115 -15.40 -14.33 -9.98
CA TYR A 115 -15.83 -15.54 -10.69
C TYR A 115 -15.27 -15.61 -12.11
N HIS A 116 -15.07 -14.45 -12.75
CA HIS A 116 -14.59 -14.34 -14.12
C HIS A 116 -13.55 -13.24 -14.24
N ALA A 117 -12.47 -13.49 -14.98
CA ALA A 117 -11.40 -12.52 -15.23
C ALA A 117 -11.89 -11.26 -15.97
N SER A 118 -12.96 -11.38 -16.76
CA SER A 118 -13.56 -10.28 -17.50
C SER A 118 -14.08 -9.13 -16.62
N PHE A 119 -14.43 -9.40 -15.35
CA PHE A 119 -14.94 -8.38 -14.42
C PHE A 119 -13.84 -7.45 -13.90
N PRO A 120 -12.73 -7.94 -13.32
CA PRO A 120 -11.60 -7.06 -13.00
C PRO A 120 -11.04 -6.38 -14.27
N ASP A 121 -10.99 -7.06 -15.43
CA ASP A 121 -10.57 -6.43 -16.70
C ASP A 121 -11.49 -5.27 -17.10
N PHE A 122 -12.80 -5.39 -16.84
CA PHE A 122 -13.77 -4.32 -17.06
C PHE A 122 -13.50 -3.15 -16.11
N LEU A 123 -13.28 -3.42 -14.82
CA LEU A 123 -13.08 -2.40 -13.80
C LEU A 123 -11.81 -1.57 -14.01
N VAL A 124 -10.76 -2.13 -14.61
CA VAL A 124 -9.51 -1.38 -14.87
C VAL A 124 -9.49 -0.66 -16.21
N ASP A 125 -10.41 -0.98 -17.13
CA ASP A 125 -10.50 -0.35 -18.45
C ASP A 125 -11.51 0.81 -18.43
N ALA A 126 -11.00 2.05 -18.45
CA ALA A 126 -11.81 3.26 -18.47
C ALA A 126 -12.77 3.34 -19.67
N LYS A 127 -12.44 2.74 -20.82
CA LYS A 127 -13.30 2.75 -22.01
C LYS A 127 -14.50 1.82 -21.83
N ARG A 128 -14.35 0.76 -21.03
CA ARG A 128 -15.40 -0.24 -20.78
C ARG A 128 -16.28 0.15 -19.58
N SER A 129 -15.65 0.54 -18.47
CA SER A 129 -16.36 0.81 -17.21
C SER A 129 -16.79 2.25 -16.99
N GLY A 130 -16.26 3.19 -17.77
CA GLY A 130 -16.64 4.61 -17.69
C GLY A 130 -16.44 5.15 -16.27
N LYS A 131 -17.54 5.56 -15.62
CA LYS A 131 -17.51 6.10 -14.24
C LYS A 131 -17.11 5.07 -13.17
N PHE A 132 -17.12 3.78 -13.51
CA PHE A 132 -16.82 2.71 -12.57
C PHE A 132 -15.35 2.27 -12.58
N VAL A 133 -14.49 2.96 -13.36
CA VAL A 133 -13.08 2.62 -13.47
C VAL A 133 -12.36 2.70 -12.12
N ILE A 134 -11.55 1.68 -11.82
CA ILE A 134 -10.59 1.67 -10.72
C ILE A 134 -9.23 2.03 -11.32
N ARG A 135 -8.76 3.25 -11.05
CA ARG A 135 -7.47 3.70 -11.55
C ARG A 135 -6.35 3.08 -10.75
N ARG A 136 -5.37 2.51 -11.47
CA ARG A 136 -4.20 1.85 -10.89
C ARG A 136 -3.44 2.76 -9.92
N ASP A 137 -3.13 3.99 -10.32
CA ASP A 137 -2.30 4.87 -9.49
C ASP A 137 -3.03 5.29 -8.20
N GLU A 138 -4.32 5.64 -8.29
CA GLU A 138 -5.17 5.94 -7.12
C GLU A 138 -5.26 4.73 -6.17
N ALA A 139 -5.43 3.53 -6.73
CA ALA A 139 -5.46 2.28 -5.96
C ALA A 139 -4.13 2.03 -5.25
N LEU A 140 -3.00 2.18 -5.95
CA LEU A 140 -1.68 1.99 -5.35
C LEU A 140 -1.40 3.02 -4.25
N VAL A 141 -1.82 4.28 -4.43
CA VAL A 141 -1.73 5.30 -3.37
C VAL A 141 -2.49 4.87 -2.12
N ASP A 142 -3.74 4.40 -2.26
CA ASP A 142 -4.55 3.96 -1.12
C ASP A 142 -3.98 2.70 -0.43
N ILE A 143 -3.47 1.74 -1.21
CA ILE A 143 -2.83 0.53 -0.67
C ILE A 143 -1.57 0.94 0.12
N ILE A 144 -0.70 1.76 -0.45
CA ILE A 144 0.55 2.20 0.21
C ILE A 144 0.24 3.02 1.47
N ASN A 145 -0.76 3.89 1.44
CA ASN A 145 -1.21 4.63 2.63
C ASN A 145 -1.72 3.69 3.74
N SER A 146 -2.39 2.60 3.37
CA SER A 146 -2.79 1.57 4.34
C SER A 146 -1.57 0.91 4.98
N LEU A 147 -0.49 0.68 4.21
CA LEU A 147 0.77 0.15 4.75
C LEU A 147 1.47 1.15 5.67
N PHE A 148 1.53 2.41 5.29
CA PHE A 148 2.07 3.49 6.11
C PHE A 148 1.34 3.64 7.44
N HIS A 149 0.02 3.50 7.44
CA HIS A 149 -0.78 3.49 8.65
C HIS A 149 -0.37 2.36 9.60
N TRP A 150 -0.26 1.13 9.08
CA TRP A 150 0.14 -0.02 9.91
C TRP A 150 1.60 0.03 10.34
N HIS A 151 2.49 0.58 9.50
CA HIS A 151 3.89 0.86 9.86
C HIS A 151 3.98 1.75 11.09
N GLU A 152 3.20 2.82 11.11
CA GLU A 152 3.21 3.78 12.23
C GLU A 152 2.61 3.17 13.50
N ILE A 153 1.55 2.36 13.38
CA ILE A 153 0.98 1.62 14.52
C ILE A 153 2.02 0.65 15.09
N ASP A 154 2.66 -0.13 14.24
CA ASP A 154 3.67 -1.12 14.60
C ASP A 154 4.87 -0.46 15.31
N ALA A 155 5.44 0.58 14.68
CA ALA A 155 6.53 1.37 15.24
C ALA A 155 6.17 1.99 16.60
N THR A 156 4.97 2.55 16.74
CA THR A 156 4.55 3.18 18.00
C THR A 156 4.29 2.14 19.09
N HIS A 157 3.70 1.00 18.74
CA HIS A 157 3.25 0.02 19.72
C HIS A 157 4.38 -0.88 20.21
N PHE A 158 5.25 -1.34 19.31
CA PHE A 158 6.30 -2.30 19.66
C PHE A 158 7.68 -1.66 19.83
N HIS A 159 7.92 -0.51 19.19
CA HIS A 159 9.26 0.05 19.07
C HIS A 159 9.45 1.41 19.75
N SER A 160 8.45 1.93 20.45
CA SER A 160 8.54 3.23 21.14
C SER A 160 9.63 3.30 22.22
N GLN A 161 10.08 2.15 22.75
CA GLN A 161 11.14 2.06 23.76
C GLN A 161 12.49 1.61 23.18
N ASP A 162 12.59 1.40 21.87
CA ASP A 162 13.85 0.97 21.25
C ASP A 162 14.89 2.08 21.36
N GLU A 163 16.04 1.78 21.97
CA GLU A 163 17.20 2.67 22.04
C GLU A 163 17.47 3.28 20.66
N PRO A 164 17.68 4.60 20.47
CA PRO A 164 17.71 5.32 19.19
C PRO A 164 18.49 4.69 18.02
N MET A 165 19.41 3.78 18.29
CA MET A 165 20.31 3.13 17.32
C MET A 165 20.14 1.61 17.22
N SER A 166 19.20 1.02 17.95
CA SER A 166 18.84 -0.40 17.83
C SER A 166 17.80 -0.56 16.71
N PHE A 167 18.17 -1.25 15.63
CA PHE A 167 17.21 -1.83 14.69
C PHE A 167 16.97 -3.27 15.13
N ARG A 168 15.84 -3.52 15.79
CA ARG A 168 15.37 -4.88 16.04
C ARG A 168 13.98 -5.00 15.45
N MET A 169 13.91 -5.44 14.20
CA MET A 169 12.63 -5.85 13.63
C MET A 169 12.21 -7.14 14.36
N HIS A 170 11.35 -6.99 15.35
CA HIS A 170 10.90 -8.10 16.16
C HIS A 170 9.76 -8.79 15.42
N LEU A 171 9.98 -9.97 14.86
CA LEU A 171 8.89 -10.76 14.26
C LEU A 171 7.94 -11.39 15.30
N ASN A 172 8.15 -11.10 16.60
CA ASN A 172 7.36 -11.61 17.71
C ASN A 172 6.47 -10.49 18.29
N HIS A 173 5.71 -9.86 17.43
CA HIS A 173 4.70 -8.89 17.83
C HIS A 173 3.53 -9.61 18.50
N THR A 174 2.89 -8.96 19.48
CA THR A 174 1.60 -9.43 20.00
C THR A 174 0.47 -8.97 19.06
N ALA A 175 -0.79 -9.06 19.49
CA ALA A 175 -1.89 -8.58 18.66
C ALA A 175 -1.75 -7.07 18.36
N LEU A 176 -1.81 -6.70 17.08
CA LEU A 176 -1.84 -5.30 16.66
C LEU A 176 -3.10 -4.61 17.19
N PRO A 177 -2.99 -3.41 17.81
CA PRO A 177 -4.17 -2.66 18.22
C PRO A 177 -4.92 -2.10 17.00
N GLY A 178 -6.23 -1.86 17.16
CA GLY A 178 -7.02 -1.15 16.15
C GLY A 178 -7.64 -2.02 15.03
N LEU A 179 -7.40 -3.33 15.04
CA LEU A 179 -8.08 -4.28 14.14
C LEU A 179 -9.61 -4.15 14.25
N LYS A 180 -10.28 -4.01 13.09
CA LYS A 180 -11.72 -3.72 13.00
C LYS A 180 -12.59 -4.98 12.94
N TRP A 181 -12.03 -6.11 12.52
CA TRP A 181 -12.73 -7.39 12.43
C TRP A 181 -12.00 -8.43 13.28
N ILE A 182 -12.39 -8.51 14.56
CA ILE A 182 -11.77 -9.37 15.58
C ILE A 182 -12.72 -10.42 16.20
N SER A 183 -14.03 -10.33 15.95
CA SER A 183 -15.08 -11.08 16.65
C SER A 183 -14.92 -12.61 16.62
N ASP A 184 -14.22 -13.13 15.61
CA ASP A 184 -14.12 -14.57 15.35
C ASP A 184 -12.67 -15.09 15.52
N LEU A 185 -11.74 -14.26 16.02
CA LEU A 185 -10.32 -14.64 16.14
C LEU A 185 -10.03 -15.30 17.49
N SER A 186 -9.40 -16.48 17.45
CA SER A 186 -8.69 -16.96 18.63
C SER A 186 -7.43 -16.12 18.88
N GLY A 187 -6.82 -16.25 20.07
CA GLY A 187 -5.57 -15.55 20.37
C GLY A 187 -4.43 -15.89 19.41
N ALA A 188 -4.38 -17.13 18.91
CA ALA A 188 -3.40 -17.56 17.92
C ALA A 188 -3.70 -16.97 16.52
N ASP A 189 -4.97 -16.87 16.13
CA ASP A 189 -5.36 -16.28 14.84
C ASP A 189 -5.09 -14.78 14.79
N ALA A 190 -5.38 -14.07 15.89
CA ALA A 190 -5.07 -12.65 16.01
C ALA A 190 -3.57 -12.38 15.91
N LEU A 191 -2.75 -13.24 16.50
CA LEU A 191 -1.30 -13.19 16.40
C LEU A 191 -0.82 -13.47 14.97
N GLY A 192 -1.34 -14.52 14.33
CA GLY A 192 -0.99 -14.85 12.94
C GLY A 192 -1.35 -13.71 11.97
N LEU A 193 -2.51 -13.08 12.16
CA LEU A 193 -2.91 -11.91 11.39
C LEU A 193 -1.97 -10.72 11.61
N ALA A 194 -1.63 -10.43 12.87
CA ALA A 194 -0.73 -9.32 13.23
C ALA A 194 0.66 -9.48 12.57
N ASN A 195 1.22 -10.69 12.64
CA ASN A 195 2.50 -11.01 12.00
C ASN A 195 2.41 -10.85 10.49
N SER A 196 1.31 -11.28 9.87
CA SER A 196 1.14 -11.17 8.42
C SER A 196 1.05 -9.71 7.98
N ILE A 197 0.29 -8.86 8.70
CA ILE A 197 0.23 -7.41 8.45
C ILE A 197 1.64 -6.80 8.55
N SER A 198 2.38 -7.12 9.62
CA SER A 198 3.72 -6.56 9.87
C SER A 198 4.72 -6.95 8.77
N GLU A 199 4.70 -8.21 8.32
CA GLU A 199 5.52 -8.70 7.21
C GLU A 199 5.19 -7.97 5.90
N PHE A 200 3.91 -7.81 5.60
CA PHE A 200 3.47 -7.12 4.38
C PHE A 200 3.74 -5.63 4.40
N VAL A 201 3.63 -4.97 5.56
CA VAL A 201 4.03 -3.57 5.72
C VAL A 201 5.51 -3.41 5.37
N THR A 202 6.38 -4.23 5.95
CA THR A 202 7.83 -4.13 5.76
C THR A 202 8.21 -4.21 4.27
N GLU A 203 7.70 -5.21 3.55
CA GLU A 203 8.07 -5.45 2.15
C GLU A 203 7.22 -4.63 1.15
N GLY A 204 5.93 -4.46 1.44
CA GLY A 204 4.98 -3.75 0.60
C GLY A 204 5.29 -2.26 0.52
N CYS A 205 5.74 -1.63 1.60
CA CYS A 205 6.22 -0.25 1.62
C CYS A 205 7.39 -0.05 0.65
N ARG A 206 8.40 -0.94 0.71
CA ARG A 206 9.56 -0.92 -0.18
C ARG A 206 9.17 -1.11 -1.65
N LYS A 207 8.33 -2.11 -1.95
CA LYS A 207 7.92 -2.43 -3.33
C LYS A 207 6.95 -1.39 -3.88
N GLY A 208 6.04 -0.87 -3.06
CA GLY A 208 5.09 0.17 -3.42
C GLY A 208 5.77 1.45 -3.89
N CYS A 209 6.75 1.96 -3.12
CA CYS A 209 7.55 3.12 -3.52
C CYS A 209 8.30 2.91 -4.83
N LYS A 210 8.72 1.66 -5.13
CA LYS A 210 9.37 1.31 -6.41
C LYS A 210 8.38 1.25 -7.58
N VAL A 211 7.19 0.69 -7.37
CA VAL A 211 6.18 0.48 -8.43
C VAL A 211 5.50 1.77 -8.83
N LEU A 212 5.09 2.58 -7.84
CA LEU A 212 4.42 3.85 -8.09
C LEU A 212 5.43 4.98 -8.39
N GLY A 213 6.67 4.84 -7.91
CA GLY A 213 7.67 5.90 -7.93
C GLY A 213 7.28 7.05 -7.00
N PRO A 214 7.98 8.19 -7.10
CA PRO A 214 7.61 9.37 -6.33
C PRO A 214 6.30 9.94 -6.86
N ASN A 215 5.30 9.89 -5.99
CA ASN A 215 3.94 10.39 -6.22
C ASN A 215 3.61 11.48 -5.19
N PRO A 216 3.19 12.69 -5.62
CA PRO A 216 2.85 13.80 -4.72
C PRO A 216 1.83 13.45 -3.64
N ASP A 217 0.89 12.54 -3.91
CA ASP A 217 -0.19 12.17 -2.99
C ASP A 217 0.30 11.28 -1.83
N LEU A 218 1.46 10.62 -1.99
CA LEU A 218 2.10 9.84 -0.93
C LEU A 218 3.00 10.67 -0.03
N LEU A 219 3.59 11.75 -0.55
CA LEU A 219 4.62 12.50 0.17
C LEU A 219 4.16 13.03 1.53
N PRO A 220 2.93 13.55 1.72
CA PRO A 220 2.48 13.99 3.03
C PRO A 220 2.50 12.86 4.06
N CYS A 221 2.01 11.67 3.69
CA CYS A 221 2.00 10.52 4.59
C CYS A 221 3.44 10.03 4.87
N MET A 222 4.26 9.88 3.83
CA MET A 222 5.67 9.50 3.97
C MET A 222 6.44 10.45 4.89
N SER A 223 6.23 11.76 4.76
CA SER A 223 6.96 12.79 5.50
C SER A 223 6.76 12.72 7.02
N GLN A 224 5.67 12.11 7.47
CA GLN A 224 5.26 11.97 8.87
C GLN A 224 5.66 10.62 9.50
N LEU A 225 6.10 9.66 8.69
CA LEU A 225 6.41 8.31 9.16
C LEU A 225 7.67 8.30 10.05
N GLY A 226 7.63 7.43 11.06
CA GLY A 226 8.85 6.95 11.72
C GLY A 226 9.72 6.13 10.76
N MET A 227 10.52 6.81 9.93
CA MET A 227 11.37 6.17 8.90
C MET A 227 12.45 5.25 9.48
N ARG A 228 12.65 5.27 10.80
CA ARG A 228 13.67 4.48 11.51
C ARG A 228 13.50 2.98 11.32
N TYR A 229 12.27 2.51 11.20
CA TYR A 229 11.93 1.10 11.02
C TYR A 229 11.71 0.74 9.55
N PHE A 230 11.95 1.67 8.64
CA PHE A 230 11.72 1.49 7.21
C PHE A 230 12.93 0.78 6.58
N SER A 231 12.85 -0.56 6.50
CA SER A 231 13.93 -1.40 5.97
C SER A 231 13.98 -1.34 4.44
N ILE A 232 14.78 -0.41 3.89
CA ILE A 232 15.13 -0.41 2.46
C ILE A 232 16.64 -0.36 2.27
N SER A 233 17.12 -1.09 1.25
CA SER A 233 18.53 -1.00 0.83
C SER A 233 18.91 0.41 0.38
N ILE A 234 20.14 0.82 0.71
CA ILE A 234 20.71 2.11 0.30
C ILE A 234 20.57 2.37 -1.20
N TYR A 235 20.69 1.31 -2.02
CA TYR A 235 20.48 1.38 -3.47
C TYR A 235 19.06 1.82 -3.82
N SER A 236 18.03 1.19 -3.25
CA SER A 236 16.64 1.52 -3.62
C SER A 236 16.25 2.91 -3.12
N TRP A 237 16.77 3.34 -1.96
CA TRP A 237 16.64 4.72 -1.51
C TRP A 237 17.33 5.69 -2.46
N SER A 238 18.54 5.39 -2.94
CA SER A 238 19.25 6.28 -3.86
C SER A 238 18.49 6.48 -5.18
N VAL A 239 17.90 5.42 -5.74
CA VAL A 239 17.07 5.49 -6.94
C VAL A 239 15.83 6.34 -6.68
N PHE A 240 15.07 6.02 -5.61
CA PHE A 240 13.85 6.75 -5.28
C PHE A 240 14.09 8.24 -4.99
N LEU A 241 15.18 8.57 -4.31
CA LEU A 241 15.56 9.96 -4.03
C LEU A 241 16.03 10.70 -5.28
N ASN A 242 16.69 10.03 -6.21
CA ASN A 242 17.03 10.61 -7.52
C ASN A 242 15.77 10.89 -8.34
N ASP A 243 14.81 9.97 -8.36
CA ASP A 243 13.52 10.21 -9.01
C ASP A 243 12.77 11.40 -8.35
N CYS A 244 12.84 11.52 -7.02
CA CYS A 244 12.29 12.68 -6.30
C CYS A 244 12.98 13.99 -6.71
N TYR A 245 14.30 13.97 -6.89
CA TYR A 245 15.08 15.13 -7.32
C TYR A 245 14.72 15.56 -8.75
N GLU A 246 14.63 14.61 -9.69
CA GLU A 246 14.25 14.89 -11.08
C GLU A 246 12.85 15.49 -11.21
N LYS A 247 11.92 15.14 -10.30
CA LYS A 247 10.54 15.65 -10.28
C LYS A 247 10.34 16.88 -9.39
N ASP A 248 11.40 17.47 -8.83
CA ASP A 248 11.32 18.61 -7.89
C ASP A 248 10.46 18.32 -6.63
N LEU A 249 10.54 17.08 -6.13
CA LEU A 249 9.81 16.60 -4.95
C LEU A 249 10.70 16.41 -3.72
N LEU A 250 12.03 16.52 -3.90
CA LEU A 250 13.03 16.18 -2.88
C LEU A 250 12.85 16.95 -1.56
N GLY A 251 12.62 18.27 -1.64
CA GLY A 251 12.51 19.13 -0.46
C GLY A 251 11.32 18.83 0.45
N LYS A 252 10.34 18.06 -0.04
CA LYS A 252 9.21 17.58 0.78
C LYS A 252 9.58 16.36 1.61
N LEU A 253 10.60 15.61 1.23
CA LEU A 253 10.94 14.33 1.84
C LEU A 253 12.25 14.38 2.63
N CYS A 254 13.25 15.07 2.11
CA CYS A 254 14.58 15.07 2.70
C CYS A 254 15.31 16.41 2.60
N ARG A 255 16.38 16.53 3.38
CA ARG A 255 17.24 17.70 3.46
C ARG A 255 18.68 17.29 3.70
N THR A 256 19.60 18.16 3.30
CA THR A 256 21.06 17.98 3.49
C THR A 256 21.62 18.91 4.57
N LYS A 257 20.80 19.79 5.12
CA LYS A 257 21.14 20.68 6.23
C LYS A 257 20.24 20.35 7.42
N PRO A 258 20.78 20.32 8.66
CA PRO A 258 19.96 20.15 9.85
C PRO A 258 18.97 21.31 9.98
N SER A 259 17.76 21.00 10.42
CA SER A 259 16.65 21.93 10.60
C SER A 259 16.17 22.03 12.05
N ASN A 260 16.53 21.07 12.91
CA ASN A 260 16.13 21.01 14.31
C ASN A 260 17.23 20.37 15.18
N GLU A 261 17.04 20.37 16.50
CA GLU A 261 18.01 19.81 17.46
C GLU A 261 18.23 18.30 17.28
N PHE A 262 17.18 17.54 16.91
CA PHE A 262 17.29 16.11 16.64
C PHE A 262 18.21 15.82 15.45
N ASP A 263 18.13 16.61 14.37
CA ASP A 263 19.05 16.50 13.24
C ASP A 263 20.50 16.70 13.68
N VAL A 264 20.75 17.68 14.54
CA VAL A 264 22.10 17.96 15.04
C VAL A 264 22.61 16.77 15.85
N LEU A 265 21.79 16.24 16.77
CA LEU A 265 22.14 15.06 17.57
C LEU A 265 22.45 13.83 16.71
N LEU A 266 21.62 13.58 15.70
CA LEU A 266 21.83 12.48 14.76
C LEU A 266 23.13 12.63 13.97
N LEU A 267 23.45 13.84 13.50
CA LEU A 267 24.69 14.11 12.79
C LEU A 267 25.92 14.02 13.69
N ASP A 268 25.82 14.44 14.95
CA ASP A 268 26.92 14.31 15.90
C ASP A 268 27.19 12.85 16.24
N HIS A 269 26.14 12.02 16.33
CA HIS A 269 26.30 10.58 16.45
C HIS A 269 26.95 9.97 15.20
N LEU A 270 26.52 10.36 14.00
CA LEU A 270 27.12 9.91 12.75
C LEU A 270 28.62 10.24 12.68
N LYS A 271 29.01 11.45 13.12
CA LYS A 271 30.42 11.87 13.19
C LYS A 271 31.19 11.07 14.24
N ALA A 272 30.60 10.77 15.39
CA ALA A 272 31.24 9.97 16.43
C ALA A 272 31.51 8.51 15.97
N MET A 273 30.71 7.99 15.03
CA MET A 273 30.94 6.68 14.40
C MET A 273 31.99 6.68 13.28
N ALA A 274 32.39 7.86 12.78
CA ALA A 274 33.37 7.94 11.70
C ALA A 274 34.79 7.68 12.23
N THR A 275 35.61 6.98 11.45
CA THR A 275 37.04 6.79 11.77
C THR A 275 37.82 8.09 11.55
N GLU A 276 39.03 8.22 12.12
CA GLU A 276 39.87 9.44 12.00
C GLU A 276 40.14 9.88 10.55
N HIS A 277 39.97 8.99 9.57
CA HIS A 277 40.19 9.24 8.14
C HIS A 277 38.89 9.39 7.33
N GLU A 278 37.72 9.24 7.95
CA GLU A 278 36.42 9.41 7.31
C GLU A 278 35.89 10.83 7.52
N SER A 279 35.65 11.56 6.42
CA SER A 279 34.92 12.82 6.49
C SER A 279 33.41 12.60 6.33
N VAL A 280 32.60 13.19 7.23
CA VAL A 280 31.13 13.18 7.12
C VAL A 280 30.68 14.44 6.40
N ARG A 281 29.98 14.29 5.27
CA ARG A 281 29.53 15.43 4.46
C ARG A 281 28.10 15.27 3.95
N PRO A 282 27.39 16.36 3.68
CA PRO A 282 26.07 16.27 3.05
C PRO A 282 26.17 15.67 1.66
N ALA A 283 25.20 14.83 1.28
CA ALA A 283 25.15 14.26 -0.05
C ALA A 283 24.81 15.33 -1.11
N SER A 284 25.32 15.12 -2.33
CA SER A 284 24.99 15.93 -3.50
C SER A 284 24.03 15.17 -4.41
N PHE A 285 23.06 15.87 -4.99
CA PHE A 285 22.08 15.28 -5.91
C PHE A 285 22.48 15.54 -7.37
N PRO A 286 22.30 14.56 -8.29
CA PRO A 286 21.79 13.21 -8.04
C PRO A 286 22.80 12.35 -7.24
N LEU A 287 22.28 11.47 -6.38
CA LEU A 287 23.05 10.56 -5.55
C LEU A 287 23.78 9.52 -6.41
N THR A 288 25.06 9.35 -6.13
CA THR A 288 25.93 8.36 -6.78
C THR A 288 26.33 7.22 -5.84
N TRP A 289 25.52 6.90 -4.84
CA TRP A 289 25.79 5.86 -3.81
C TRP A 289 25.92 4.43 -4.37
N HIS A 290 25.75 4.25 -5.68
CA HIS A 290 25.92 3.00 -6.41
C HIS A 290 27.23 2.97 -7.22
N ALA A 291 27.96 4.09 -7.31
CA ALA A 291 29.25 4.17 -7.98
C ALA A 291 30.37 3.97 -6.94
N THR A 292 31.22 2.97 -7.17
CA THR A 292 32.47 2.80 -6.41
C THR A 292 33.42 3.93 -6.81
N ASN A 293 33.52 4.96 -5.98
CA ASN A 293 34.33 6.14 -6.24
C ASN A 293 35.56 6.23 -5.33
N GLY A 294 36.16 5.13 -4.88
CA GLY A 294 37.49 5.06 -4.25
C GLY A 294 37.78 6.11 -3.17
N SER A 295 36.76 6.67 -2.50
CA SER A 295 36.90 7.86 -1.68
C SER A 295 36.42 7.62 -0.25
N LYS A 296 37.23 8.01 0.75
CA LYS A 296 36.94 7.84 2.19
C LYS A 296 36.06 8.96 2.74
N PHE A 297 34.81 9.05 2.26
CA PHE A 297 33.83 9.95 2.84
C PHE A 297 32.49 9.25 3.10
N ARG A 298 31.79 9.73 4.12
CA ARG A 298 30.44 9.31 4.47
C ARG A 298 29.47 10.41 4.05
N GLU A 299 28.67 10.13 3.03
CA GLU A 299 27.62 11.07 2.60
C GLU A 299 26.33 10.79 3.34
N PHE A 300 25.62 11.86 3.72
CA PHE A 300 24.35 11.73 4.42
C PHE A 300 23.22 12.55 3.80
N VAL A 301 22.00 12.05 4.01
CA VAL A 301 20.73 12.73 3.76
C VAL A 301 19.86 12.57 5.02
N LEU A 302 19.23 13.65 5.47
CA LEU A 302 18.24 13.61 6.55
C LEU A 302 16.85 13.44 5.93
N MET A 303 16.10 12.45 6.37
CA MET A 303 14.77 12.12 5.84
C MET A 303 13.70 12.17 6.94
N GLY A 304 12.50 12.63 6.57
CA GLY A 304 11.39 12.83 7.50
C GLY A 304 11.46 14.20 8.19
N HIS A 305 10.34 14.66 8.74
CA HIS A 305 10.25 15.96 9.41
C HIS A 305 10.04 15.81 10.92
N ASP A 306 10.06 16.94 11.62
CA ASP A 306 9.80 17.05 13.06
C ASP A 306 10.77 16.21 13.93
N ASN A 307 10.26 15.48 14.91
CA ASN A 307 11.03 14.73 15.91
C ASN A 307 11.26 13.26 15.52
N LYS A 308 11.07 12.89 14.25
CA LYS A 308 11.31 11.53 13.72
C LYS A 308 12.28 11.46 12.54
N PRO A 309 13.29 12.35 12.41
CA PRO A 309 14.18 12.27 11.26
C PRO A 309 15.07 11.03 11.36
N VAL A 310 15.46 10.51 10.20
CA VAL A 310 16.51 9.50 10.10
C VAL A 310 17.66 10.02 9.26
N VAL A 311 18.86 9.56 9.60
CA VAL A 311 20.04 9.75 8.76
C VAL A 311 20.13 8.54 7.83
N LEU A 312 20.00 8.77 6.54
CA LEU A 312 20.45 7.84 5.52
C LEU A 312 21.89 8.20 5.19
N TRP A 313 22.81 7.24 5.31
CA TRP A 313 24.20 7.46 4.92
C TRP A 313 24.74 6.33 4.08
N TYR A 314 25.71 6.67 3.23
CA TYR A 314 26.50 5.73 2.47
C TYR A 314 27.97 5.87 2.86
N THR A 315 28.63 4.74 3.11
CA THR A 315 30.07 4.66 3.36
C THR A 315 30.68 3.75 2.30
N GLU A 316 31.70 4.24 1.61
CA GLU A 316 32.54 3.42 0.75
C GLU A 316 33.65 2.79 1.61
N HIS A 317 33.74 1.46 1.62
CA HIS A 317 34.83 0.74 2.28
C HIS A 317 35.81 0.21 1.23
N ASP A 318 37.11 0.30 1.52
CA ASP A 318 38.15 -0.39 0.75
C ASP A 318 37.85 -1.91 0.78
N ALA A 319 37.83 -2.55 -0.39
CA ALA A 319 37.76 -4.01 -0.52
C ALA A 319 39.09 -4.68 -0.13
#